data_AF-A0A818TST8-F1
#
_entry.id   AF-A0A818TST8-F1
#
_cell.length_a   1.000
_cell.length_b   1.000
_cell.length_c   1.000
_cell.angle_alpha   90.00
_cell.angle_beta   90.00
_cell.angle_gamma   90.00
#
_symmetry.space_group_name_H-M   'P 1'
#
loop_
_entity.id
_entity.type
_entity.pdbx_description
1 polymer ?
#
loop_
_entity_poly.entity_id
_entity_poly.type
_entity_poly.pdbx_seq_one_letter_code
_entity_poly.pdbx_strand_id
1 'polypeptide(L)'
;MTHGTEHHVTDSLICPITQEIFSVPVIADDGYSYEESAIVAWIQENHTSPMTRQPLSIGSLRPNRAIKNLIEEFENSLHSADYRFKLDVDVRKERNAIFQVNTKSIFRAHWITRRSAPPTVLLKMNGIRAKREASFCVQLSRHPHIIRTY
;
A
#
# COMPACT_ATOMS: atom_id res chain seq x y z
N MET A 1 13.26 -16.12 20.50
CA MET A 1 13.25 -16.67 19.14
C MET A 1 11.80 -16.90 18.71
N THR A 2 11.14 -15.92 18.07
CA THR A 2 9.84 -16.11 17.38
C THR A 2 9.62 -14.91 16.44
N HIS A 3 10.25 -14.91 15.27
CA HIS A 3 10.06 -13.91 14.19
C HIS A 3 9.60 -14.62 12.90
N GLY A 4 8.57 -15.48 12.98
CA GLY A 4 8.31 -16.47 11.92
C GLY A 4 6.93 -16.49 11.28
N THR A 5 5.92 -15.82 11.83
CA THR A 5 4.52 -16.09 11.41
C THR A 5 3.84 -14.95 10.66
N GLU A 6 4.34 -13.71 10.71
CA GLU A 6 3.75 -12.57 9.98
C GLU A 6 4.07 -12.56 8.48
N HIS A 7 5.22 -13.10 8.08
CA HIS A 7 5.70 -13.04 6.69
C HIS A 7 4.87 -13.91 5.72
N HIS A 8 4.26 -14.99 6.19
CA HIS A 8 3.66 -15.99 5.31
C HIS A 8 2.23 -15.63 4.85
N VAL A 9 1.54 -14.79 5.62
CA VAL A 9 0.18 -14.34 5.31
C VAL A 9 0.20 -13.25 4.25
N THR A 10 1.19 -12.33 4.30
CA THR A 10 1.32 -11.24 3.33
C THR A 10 1.62 -11.74 1.93
N ASP A 11 2.40 -12.82 1.79
CA ASP A 11 2.78 -13.37 0.49
C ASP A 11 1.58 -13.92 -0.28
N SER A 12 0.56 -14.42 0.43
CA SER A 12 -0.70 -14.87 -0.16
C SER A 12 -1.60 -13.72 -0.64
N LEU A 13 -1.27 -12.48 -0.27
CA LEU A 13 -1.98 -11.27 -0.67
C LEU A 13 -1.27 -10.52 -1.82
N ILE A 14 -0.17 -11.07 -2.35
CA ILE A 14 0.62 -10.46 -3.42
C ILE A 14 0.24 -11.06 -4.78
N CYS A 15 -0.01 -10.19 -5.74
CA CYS A 15 -0.24 -10.58 -7.14
C CYS A 15 1.08 -11.05 -7.77
N PRO A 16 1.11 -12.23 -8.43
CA PRO A 16 2.32 -12.76 -9.05
C PRO A 16 2.81 -11.96 -10.26
N ILE A 17 1.93 -11.21 -10.95
CA ILE A 17 2.32 -10.36 -12.09
C ILE A 17 2.91 -9.03 -11.60
N THR A 18 2.16 -8.26 -10.82
CA THR A 18 2.59 -6.93 -10.37
C THR A 18 3.62 -6.99 -9.25
N GLN A 19 3.73 -8.12 -8.53
CA GLN A 19 4.51 -8.26 -7.29
C GLN A 19 4.08 -7.25 -6.22
N GLU A 20 2.79 -6.90 -6.22
CA GLU A 20 2.16 -5.96 -5.29
C GLU A 20 0.96 -6.59 -4.61
N ILE A 21 0.58 -6.05 -3.45
CA ILE A 21 -0.66 -6.46 -2.76
C ILE A 21 -1.86 -6.16 -3.65
N PHE A 22 -2.77 -7.12 -3.79
CA PHE A 22 -3.95 -6.98 -4.65
C PHE A 22 -4.79 -5.75 -4.27
N SER A 23 -5.29 -5.05 -5.29
CA SER A 23 -6.33 -4.03 -5.15
C SER A 23 -7.68 -4.59 -5.59
N VAL A 24 -7.70 -5.24 -6.75
CA VAL A 24 -8.87 -5.89 -7.34
C VAL A 24 -8.47 -7.34 -7.69
N PRO A 25 -8.47 -8.26 -6.71
CA PRO A 25 -8.07 -9.63 -6.95
C PRO A 25 -9.13 -10.36 -7.78
N VAL A 26 -8.70 -10.99 -8.87
CA VAL A 26 -9.49 -11.92 -9.68
C VAL A 26 -8.84 -13.29 -9.68
N ILE A 27 -9.63 -14.35 -9.60
CA ILE A 27 -9.19 -15.74 -9.74
C ILE A 27 -9.50 -16.22 -11.17
N ALA A 28 -8.55 -16.92 -11.75
CA ALA A 28 -8.69 -17.58 -13.03
C ALA A 28 -9.02 -19.08 -12.86
N ASP A 29 -9.47 -19.74 -13.93
CA ASP A 29 -9.79 -21.17 -13.94
C ASP A 29 -8.57 -22.08 -13.69
N ASP A 30 -7.36 -21.53 -13.76
CA ASP A 30 -6.12 -22.20 -13.37
C ASP A 30 -5.90 -22.26 -11.85
N GLY A 31 -6.79 -21.65 -11.07
CA GLY A 31 -6.75 -21.61 -9.60
C GLY A 31 -5.87 -20.51 -9.02
N TYR A 32 -5.21 -19.70 -9.84
CA TYR A 32 -4.35 -18.60 -9.39
C TYR A 32 -5.11 -17.28 -9.36
N SER A 33 -4.70 -16.39 -8.45
CA SER A 33 -5.25 -15.05 -8.33
C SER A 33 -4.29 -14.00 -8.86
N TYR A 34 -4.84 -13.01 -9.54
CA TYR A 34 -4.11 -11.94 -10.21
C TYR A 34 -4.78 -10.59 -9.95
N GLU A 35 -4.04 -9.51 -10.11
CA GLU A 35 -4.61 -8.16 -10.21
C GLU A 35 -5.37 -8.05 -11.54
N GLU A 36 -6.63 -7.61 -11.50
CA GLU A 36 -7.53 -7.57 -12.66
C GLU A 36 -6.89 -6.88 -13.87
N SER A 37 -6.36 -5.68 -13.67
CA SER A 37 -5.75 -4.90 -14.75
C SER A 37 -4.52 -5.60 -15.36
N ALA A 38 -3.72 -6.25 -14.53
CA ALA A 38 -2.49 -6.90 -14.96
C ALA A 38 -2.76 -8.19 -15.75
N ILE A 39 -3.69 -9.02 -15.28
CA ILE A 39 -4.03 -10.27 -15.99
C ILE A 39 -4.81 -10.00 -17.29
N VAL A 40 -5.66 -8.97 -17.32
CA VAL A 40 -6.36 -8.58 -18.56
C VAL A 40 -5.35 -8.15 -19.63
N ALA A 41 -4.38 -7.30 -19.29
CA ALA A 41 -3.32 -6.90 -20.21
C ALA A 41 -2.49 -8.11 -20.69
N TRP A 42 -2.12 -9.01 -19.76
CA TRP A 42 -1.38 -10.21 -20.10
C TRP A 42 -2.14 -11.12 -21.08
N ILE A 43 -3.43 -11.38 -20.83
CA ILE A 43 -4.26 -12.24 -21.69
C ILE A 43 -4.44 -11.61 -23.08
N GLN A 44 -4.53 -10.28 -23.19
CA GLN A 44 -4.64 -9.59 -24.47
C GLN A 44 -3.39 -9.79 -25.35
N GLU A 45 -2.22 -9.91 -24.74
CA GLU A 45 -0.95 -10.08 -25.46
C GLU A 45 -0.57 -11.56 -25.67
N ASN A 46 -0.83 -12.43 -24.67
CA ASN A 46 -0.26 -13.78 -24.60
C ASN A 46 -1.30 -14.90 -24.67
N HIS A 47 -2.59 -14.60 -24.44
CA HIS A 47 -3.70 -15.57 -24.43
C HIS A 47 -3.51 -16.79 -23.51
N THR A 48 -2.64 -16.68 -22.50
CA THR A 48 -2.24 -17.79 -21.62
C THR A 48 -2.15 -17.34 -20.16
N SER A 49 -2.18 -18.29 -19.23
CA SER A 49 -1.87 -18.06 -17.82
C SER A 49 -0.39 -17.72 -17.64
N PRO A 50 -0.03 -16.66 -16.89
CA PRO A 50 1.36 -16.37 -16.53
C PRO A 50 2.02 -17.49 -15.74
N MET A 51 1.24 -18.25 -14.95
CA MET A 51 1.74 -19.26 -14.03
C MET A 51 1.84 -20.64 -14.68
N THR A 52 0.80 -21.06 -15.40
CA THR A 52 0.70 -22.43 -15.95
C THR A 52 0.99 -22.50 -17.44
N ARG A 53 1.05 -21.35 -18.12
CA ARG A 53 1.17 -21.22 -19.59
C ARG A 53 0.04 -21.91 -20.36
N GLN A 54 -1.04 -22.29 -19.67
CA GLN A 54 -2.23 -22.86 -20.32
C GLN A 54 -3.10 -21.76 -20.93
N PRO A 55 -3.90 -22.05 -21.97
CA PRO A 55 -4.80 -21.09 -22.57
C PRO A 55 -5.73 -20.46 -21.52
N LEU A 56 -5.82 -19.13 -21.53
CA LEU A 56 -6.65 -18.39 -20.58
C LEU A 56 -7.42 -17.29 -21.30
N SER A 57 -8.67 -17.06 -20.88
CA SER A 57 -9.56 -16.07 -21.48
C SER A 57 -9.99 -15.03 -20.44
N ILE A 58 -10.24 -13.79 -20.88
CA ILE A 58 -10.73 -12.74 -19.98
C ILE A 58 -12.08 -13.13 -19.37
N GLY A 59 -12.93 -13.84 -20.13
CA GLY A 59 -14.26 -14.26 -19.69
C GLY A 59 -14.28 -15.30 -18.58
N SER A 60 -13.15 -15.98 -18.30
CA SER A 60 -13.03 -16.92 -17.18
C SER A 60 -12.58 -16.28 -15.88
N LEU A 61 -12.22 -14.99 -15.88
CA LEU A 61 -11.82 -14.29 -14.67
C LEU A 61 -13.04 -14.05 -13.76
N ARG A 62 -12.91 -14.39 -12.47
CA ARG A 62 -13.94 -14.17 -11.46
C ARG A 62 -13.38 -13.34 -10.31
N PRO A 63 -14.14 -12.39 -9.73
CA PRO A 63 -13.67 -11.67 -8.54
C PRO A 63 -13.34 -12.62 -7.38
N ASN A 64 -12.14 -12.51 -6.82
CA ASN A 64 -11.75 -13.28 -5.64
C ASN A 64 -12.08 -12.50 -4.36
N ARG A 65 -13.33 -12.63 -3.91
CA ARG A 65 -13.81 -11.95 -2.69
C ARG A 65 -13.10 -12.42 -1.42
N ALA A 66 -12.60 -13.65 -1.38
CA ALA A 66 -11.90 -14.16 -0.20
C ALA A 66 -10.59 -13.40 0.05
N ILE A 67 -9.76 -13.22 -1.00
CA ILE A 67 -8.53 -12.42 -0.89
C ILE A 67 -8.88 -10.96 -0.57
N LYS A 68 -9.92 -10.40 -1.19
CA LYS A 68 -10.35 -9.03 -0.90
C LYS A 68 -10.69 -8.85 0.58
N ASN A 69 -11.46 -9.76 1.17
CA ASN A 69 -11.81 -9.73 2.58
C ASN A 69 -10.57 -9.86 3.48
N LEU A 70 -9.63 -10.76 3.14
CA LEU A 70 -8.39 -10.92 3.90
C LEU A 70 -7.54 -9.64 3.88
N ILE A 71 -7.51 -8.92 2.75
CA ILE A 71 -6.84 -7.63 2.65
C ILE A 71 -7.53 -6.60 3.54
N GLU A 72 -8.86 -6.50 3.48
CA GLU A 72 -9.61 -5.57 4.33
C GLU A 72 -9.43 -5.88 5.83
N GLU A 73 -9.42 -7.15 6.23
CA GLU A 73 -9.13 -7.59 7.60
C GLU A 73 -7.69 -7.23 8.01
N PHE A 74 -6.73 -7.44 7.12
CA PHE A 74 -5.34 -7.07 7.36
C PHE A 74 -5.16 -5.53 7.45
N GLU A 75 -5.86 -4.74 6.64
CA GLU A 75 -5.87 -3.27 6.76
C GLU A 75 -6.42 -2.81 8.11
N ASN A 76 -7.51 -3.43 8.58
CA ASN A 76 -8.13 -3.11 9.85
C ASN A 76 -7.26 -3.49 11.05
N SER A 77 -6.51 -4.59 10.97
CA SER A 77 -5.56 -4.96 12.03
C SER A 77 -4.38 -3.98 12.11
N LEU A 78 -3.89 -3.49 10.97
CA LEU A 78 -2.86 -2.46 10.92
C LEU A 78 -3.35 -1.08 11.41
N HIS A 79 -4.64 -0.76 11.27
CA HIS A 79 -5.22 0.44 11.89
C HIS A 79 -5.21 0.39 13.42
N SER A 80 -5.26 -0.82 13.98
CA SER A 80 -5.24 -1.04 15.44
C SER A 80 -3.81 -1.14 15.98
N ALA A 81 -2.87 -1.60 15.15
CA ALA A 81 -1.44 -1.53 15.43
C ALA A 81 -0.96 -0.09 15.24
N ASP A 82 -0.81 0.65 16.33
CA ASP A 82 -0.33 2.03 16.35
C ASP A 82 1.14 2.09 15.88
N TYR A 83 1.38 1.98 14.56
CA TYR A 83 2.71 2.10 13.95
C TYR A 83 3.21 3.54 14.15
N ARG A 84 3.81 3.78 15.32
CA ARG A 84 4.39 5.06 15.71
C ARG A 84 5.79 5.15 15.14
N PHE A 85 5.94 5.79 13.99
CA PHE A 85 7.23 6.31 13.57
C PHE A 85 7.61 7.47 14.50
N LYS A 86 8.73 7.33 15.20
CA LYS A 86 9.28 8.41 16.01
C LYS A 86 10.06 9.35 15.10
N LEU A 87 9.54 10.55 14.88
CA LEU A 87 10.27 11.63 14.23
C LEU A 87 11.48 12.00 15.11
N ASP A 88 12.69 11.96 14.55
CA ASP A 88 13.91 12.52 15.17
C ASP A 88 14.04 14.03 14.89
N VAL A 89 12.90 14.71 14.78
CA VAL A 89 12.81 16.15 14.56
C VAL A 89 11.67 16.72 15.40
N ASP A 90 11.97 17.77 16.15
CA ASP A 90 10.98 18.43 17.00
C ASP A 90 10.06 19.29 16.15
N VAL A 91 8.91 18.72 15.79
CA VAL A 91 7.84 19.42 15.08
C VAL A 91 6.53 19.33 15.87
N ARG A 92 5.82 20.46 15.94
CA ARG A 92 4.48 20.54 16.50
C ARG A 92 3.45 20.43 15.39
N LYS A 93 2.58 19.42 15.47
CA LYS A 93 1.43 19.23 14.57
C LYS A 93 0.26 20.13 14.99
N GLU A 94 -0.44 20.72 14.03
CA GLU A 94 -1.75 21.33 14.30
C GLU A 94 -2.81 20.26 14.60
N ARG A 95 -3.85 20.64 15.36
CA ARG A 95 -4.92 19.71 15.74
C ARG A 95 -5.74 19.26 14.53
N ASN A 96 -6.04 20.17 13.63
CA ASN A 96 -6.92 19.93 12.50
C ASN A 96 -6.13 19.45 11.28
N ALA A 97 -6.65 18.44 10.59
CA ALA A 97 -6.13 18.07 9.30
C ALA A 97 -6.47 19.17 8.29
N ILE A 98 -5.51 19.54 7.44
CA ILE A 98 -5.75 20.40 6.28
C ILE A 98 -6.36 19.61 5.12
N PHE A 99 -6.20 18.29 5.12
CA PHE A 99 -6.81 17.40 4.15
C PHE A 99 -6.94 16.00 4.75
N GLN A 100 -8.05 15.31 4.48
CA GLN A 100 -8.28 13.95 4.95
C GLN A 100 -9.10 13.15 3.93
N VAL A 101 -8.63 11.94 3.65
CA VAL A 101 -9.34 10.87 2.93
C VAL A 101 -9.22 9.58 3.74
N ASN A 102 -9.92 8.52 3.33
CA ASN A 102 -10.00 7.26 4.09
C ASN A 102 -8.64 6.70 4.52
N THR A 103 -7.60 6.86 3.70
CA THR A 103 -6.26 6.29 3.94
C THR A 103 -5.17 7.32 4.24
N LYS A 104 -5.46 8.63 4.13
CA LYS A 104 -4.44 9.69 4.25
C LYS A 104 -4.97 10.89 5.01
N SER A 105 -4.12 11.50 5.82
CA SER A 105 -4.40 12.78 6.46
C SER A 105 -3.17 13.66 6.42
N ILE A 106 -3.35 14.93 6.05
CA ILE A 106 -2.28 15.91 6.00
C ILE A 106 -2.55 16.95 7.10
N PHE A 107 -1.53 17.25 7.88
CA PHE A 107 -1.57 18.25 8.94
C PHE A 107 -0.52 19.31 8.70
N ARG A 108 -0.79 20.56 9.07
CA ARG A 108 0.26 21.57 9.14
C ARG A 108 1.17 21.27 10.33
N ALA A 109 2.47 21.47 10.14
CA ALA A 109 3.48 21.25 11.16
C ALA A 109 4.41 22.45 11.29
N HIS A 110 4.91 22.70 12.50
CA HIS A 110 5.79 23.82 12.81
C HIS A 110 7.04 23.30 13.52
N TRP A 111 8.20 23.80 13.12
CA TRP A 111 9.46 23.47 13.77
C TRP A 111 9.50 24.06 15.18
N ILE A 112 9.89 23.26 16.17
CA ILE A 112 10.00 23.69 17.56
C ILE A 112 11.38 24.31 17.81
N THR A 113 12.43 23.71 17.25
CA THR A 113 13.84 24.09 17.52
C THR A 113 14.45 25.04 16.49
N ARG A 114 13.79 25.28 15.34
CA ARG A 114 14.32 26.15 14.27
C ARG A 114 13.43 27.38 14.05
N ARG A 115 13.95 28.58 14.38
CA ARG A 115 13.26 29.88 14.26
C ARG A 115 12.98 30.33 12.81
N SER A 116 13.72 29.81 11.83
CA SER A 116 13.55 30.15 10.40
C SER A 116 13.59 28.88 9.55
N ALA A 117 12.62 28.00 9.77
CA ALA A 117 12.47 26.78 9.01
C ALA A 117 11.26 26.89 8.09
N PRO A 118 11.29 26.21 6.92
CA PRO A 118 10.25 26.37 5.93
C PRO A 118 8.89 25.83 6.43
N PRO A 119 7.77 26.32 5.85
CA PRO A 119 6.45 25.72 6.05
C PRO A 119 6.50 24.22 5.81
N THR A 120 5.96 23.42 6.73
CA THR A 120 6.06 21.96 6.68
C THR A 120 4.69 21.33 6.92
N VAL A 121 4.48 20.16 6.34
CA VAL A 121 3.29 19.34 6.57
C VAL A 121 3.67 17.95 7.05
N LEU A 122 2.83 17.38 7.90
CA LEU A 122 2.90 15.99 8.34
C LEU A 122 1.86 15.18 7.57
N LEU A 123 2.33 14.18 6.83
CA LEU A 123 1.49 13.22 6.12
C LEU A 123 1.36 11.96 6.99
N LYS A 124 0.14 11.70 7.46
CA LYS A 124 -0.25 10.41 8.05
C LYS A 124 -0.82 9.54 6.94
N MET A 125 -0.20 8.41 6.65
CA MET A 125 -0.73 7.37 5.77
C MET A 125 -1.09 6.15 6.60
N ASN A 126 -2.27 5.60 6.35
CA ASN A 126 -2.79 4.42 7.00
C ASN A 126 -3.01 3.31 5.97
N GLY A 127 -3.00 2.06 6.43
CA GLY A 127 -3.23 0.88 5.60
C GLY A 127 -1.96 0.18 5.13
N ILE A 128 -2.10 -1.01 4.54
CA ILE A 128 -0.98 -1.90 4.23
C ILE A 128 -0.03 -1.28 3.19
N ARG A 129 -0.59 -0.48 2.28
CA ARG A 129 0.18 0.25 1.26
C ARG A 129 0.91 1.46 1.83
N ALA A 130 0.67 1.89 3.06
CA ALA A 130 1.29 3.07 3.65
C ALA A 130 2.82 3.01 3.63
N LYS A 131 3.42 1.83 3.88
CA LYS A 131 4.89 1.65 3.80
C LYS A 131 5.41 1.89 2.39
N ARG A 132 4.73 1.37 1.36
CA ARG A 132 5.14 1.56 -0.03
C ARG A 132 4.85 2.97 -0.53
N GLU A 133 3.70 3.54 -0.20
CA GLU A 133 3.36 4.92 -0.54
C GLU A 133 4.33 5.89 0.14
N ALA A 134 4.71 5.63 1.40
CA ALA A 134 5.80 6.34 2.06
C ALA A 134 7.11 6.22 1.27
N SER A 135 7.53 5.01 0.92
CA SER A 135 8.74 4.79 0.12
C SER A 135 8.70 5.49 -1.25
N PHE A 136 7.55 5.49 -1.93
CA PHE A 136 7.36 6.17 -3.21
C PHE A 136 7.41 7.69 -3.07
N CYS A 137 6.73 8.26 -2.05
CA CYS A 137 6.83 9.68 -1.73
C CYS A 137 8.26 10.09 -1.35
N VAL A 138 9.02 9.20 -0.69
CA VAL A 138 10.43 9.41 -0.38
C VAL A 138 11.28 9.44 -1.66
N GLN A 139 11.06 8.52 -2.59
CA GLN A 139 11.78 8.44 -3.88
C GLN A 139 11.50 9.64 -4.80
N LEU A 140 10.28 10.17 -4.81
CA LEU A 140 9.88 11.25 -5.73
C LEU A 140 10.41 12.64 -5.38
N SER A 141 10.98 12.84 -4.19
CA SER A 141 11.77 14.03 -3.76
C SER A 141 11.67 15.27 -4.66
N ARG A 142 10.48 15.90 -4.74
CA ARG A 142 10.23 17.14 -5.50
C ARG A 142 9.58 18.25 -4.67
N HIS A 143 9.63 18.17 -3.33
CA HIS A 143 9.20 19.29 -2.50
C HIS A 143 10.08 19.48 -1.26
N PRO A 144 10.72 20.66 -1.07
CA PRO A 144 11.65 20.95 0.03
C PRO A 144 11.00 21.06 1.43
N HIS A 145 9.76 20.58 1.60
CA HIS A 145 8.91 20.79 2.78
C HIS A 145 8.31 19.50 3.35
N ILE A 146 8.76 18.35 2.85
CA ILE A 146 8.32 17.03 3.33
C ILE A 146 9.44 16.48 4.22
N ILE A 147 9.16 16.33 5.51
CA ILE A 147 10.07 15.67 6.45
C ILE A 147 10.02 14.16 6.19
N ARG A 148 11.20 13.57 5.97
CA ARG A 148 11.45 12.15 5.68
C ARG A 148 11.72 11.38 6.98
N THR A 149 11.35 10.10 7.07
CA THR A 149 11.85 9.15 8.09
C THR A 149 12.04 7.77 7.46
N TYR A 150 13.14 7.07 7.78
CA TYR A 150 13.40 5.67 7.43
C TYR A 150 12.92 4.73 8.54
#